data_AF-A0A2M7Q068-F1
#
_entry.id   AF-A0A2M7Q068-F1
#
_cell.length_a   1.000
_cell.length_b   1.000
_cell.length_c   1.000
_cell.angle_alpha   90.00
_cell.angle_beta   90.00
_cell.angle_gamma   90.00
#
_symmetry.space_group_name_H-M   'P 1'
#
loop_
_entity.id
_entity.type
_entity.pdbx_description
1 polymer ?
#
loop_
_entity_poly.entity_id
_entity_poly.type
_entity_poly.pdbx_seq_one_letter_code
_entity_poly.pdbx_strand_id
1 'polypeptide(L)'
;MFDKLLAFFERIQISCVARLMRSLAKRSLDHSAIPDQTLSGLLPLWNQLVVSRSVAMKPELVAESLAALLNGQPLSTSIDLARSLLIEQFPPEAWPLIPSMNKRDAPVMSTWTFQNEVMEWDIAANELVLDIGSGGWPFKRANHLADKFPDQTTHRVENMVRDERPFFEVDLEYLHFDDQTYDFVFCSHVLEHLDNPGQAMRELMRVGLRGYIEVPTRLSDVMFNFTRLPNHHRWHGMVLDKTLVLVEWNEWERRDLGNQFFDALQSEFSNAFQDFFEHNRDLFFTSYHWEGVINFLIIDKQGRIIDSSGGNVNA
;
A
#
# COMPACT_ATOMS: atom_id res chain seq x y z
N MET A 1 40.39 -6.51 16.27
CA MET A 1 41.16 -6.39 15.00
C MET A 1 40.46 -7.13 13.88
N PHE A 2 39.95 -8.34 14.15
CA PHE A 2 39.16 -9.14 13.21
C PHE A 2 37.83 -8.49 12.78
N ASP A 3 37.06 -7.91 13.71
CA ASP A 3 35.74 -7.33 13.37
C ASP A 3 35.84 -6.08 12.48
N LYS A 4 36.92 -5.30 12.63
CA LYS A 4 37.21 -4.16 11.75
C LYS A 4 37.62 -4.63 10.35
N LEU A 5 38.26 -5.79 10.26
CA LEU A 5 38.65 -6.40 8.98
C LEU A 5 37.42 -6.98 8.28
N LEU A 6 36.52 -7.62 9.02
CA LEU A 6 35.26 -8.18 8.52
C LEU A 6 34.34 -7.07 8.00
N ALA A 7 34.13 -6.00 8.79
CA ALA A 7 33.33 -4.86 8.37
C ALA A 7 33.94 -4.11 7.17
N PHE A 8 35.27 -4.12 7.03
CA PHE A 8 35.95 -3.59 5.85
C PHE A 8 35.74 -4.47 4.62
N PHE A 9 35.77 -5.79 4.81
CA PHE A 9 35.53 -6.77 3.75
C PHE A 9 34.07 -6.75 3.26
N GLU A 10 33.10 -6.66 4.17
CA GLU A 10 31.68 -6.50 3.85
C GLU A 10 31.42 -5.20 3.09
N ARG A 11 32.04 -4.08 3.50
CA ARG A 11 31.95 -2.80 2.76
C ARG A 11 32.52 -2.90 1.35
N ILE A 12 33.60 -3.65 1.16
CA ILE A 12 34.18 -3.91 -0.16
C ILE A 12 33.25 -4.79 -0.99
N GLN A 13 32.71 -5.87 -0.42
CA GLN A 13 31.77 -6.78 -1.11
C GLN A 13 30.49 -6.04 -1.54
N ILE A 14 29.88 -5.27 -0.64
CA ILE A 14 28.71 -4.44 -0.95
C ILE A 14 29.06 -3.39 -2.00
N SER A 15 30.23 -2.75 -1.91
CA SER A 15 30.67 -1.80 -2.94
C SER A 15 30.91 -2.47 -4.30
N CYS A 16 31.37 -3.71 -4.33
CA CYS A 16 31.60 -4.48 -5.55
C CYS A 16 30.28 -4.95 -6.17
N VAL A 17 29.35 -5.48 -5.38
CA VAL A 17 28.01 -5.87 -5.82
C VAL A 17 27.22 -4.65 -6.28
N ALA A 18 27.25 -3.53 -5.54
CA ALA A 18 26.58 -2.30 -5.95
C ALA A 18 27.17 -1.71 -7.25
N ARG A 19 28.49 -1.78 -7.45
CA ARG A 19 29.13 -1.37 -8.72
C ARG A 19 28.76 -2.32 -9.86
N LEU A 20 28.67 -3.62 -9.60
CA LEU A 20 28.25 -4.62 -10.57
C LEU A 20 26.79 -4.40 -10.99
N MET A 21 25.87 -4.29 -10.03
CA MET A 21 24.45 -4.03 -10.28
C MET A 21 24.24 -2.69 -11.00
N ARG A 22 24.99 -1.64 -10.64
CA ARG A 22 24.94 -0.34 -11.32
C ARG A 22 25.52 -0.39 -12.73
N SER A 23 26.53 -1.24 -12.97
CA SER A 23 27.10 -1.46 -14.31
C SER A 23 26.17 -2.29 -15.20
N LEU A 24 25.48 -3.29 -14.63
CA LEU A 24 24.49 -4.11 -15.33
C LEU A 24 23.26 -3.28 -15.68
N ALA A 25 22.75 -2.48 -14.75
CA ALA A 25 21.63 -1.55 -14.99
C ALA A 25 21.97 -0.45 -16.01
N LYS A 26 23.20 0.05 -16.04
CA LYS A 26 23.65 1.00 -17.08
C LYS A 26 23.80 0.36 -18.46
N ARG A 27 24.07 -0.95 -18.54
CA ARG A 27 24.22 -1.69 -19.80
C ARG A 27 22.91 -2.26 -20.32
N SER A 28 21.88 -2.42 -19.49
CA SER A 28 20.53 -2.81 -19.93
C SER A 28 19.70 -1.67 -20.52
N LEU A 29 20.23 -0.45 -20.56
CA LEU A 29 19.64 0.69 -21.27
C LEU A 29 19.93 0.66 -22.78
N ASP A 30 20.87 -0.18 -23.23
CA ASP A 30 21.10 -0.49 -24.65
C ASP A 30 20.79 -1.97 -24.89
N HIS A 31 19.73 -2.26 -25.65
CA HIS A 31 19.22 -3.59 -25.98
C HIS A 31 20.20 -4.44 -26.82
N SER A 32 21.34 -4.82 -26.28
CA SER A 32 22.23 -5.81 -26.90
C SER A 32 22.72 -6.82 -25.87
N ALA A 33 22.67 -8.09 -26.27
CA ALA A 33 22.97 -9.27 -25.46
C ALA A 33 24.22 -9.07 -24.59
N ILE A 34 24.12 -9.49 -23.32
CA ILE A 34 25.25 -9.52 -22.39
C ILE A 34 26.35 -10.39 -23.02
N PRO A 35 27.56 -9.85 -23.30
CA PRO A 35 28.62 -10.66 -23.88
C PRO A 35 29.10 -11.72 -22.88
N ASP A 36 29.12 -12.99 -23.30
CA ASP A 36 29.55 -14.19 -22.56
C ASP A 36 30.77 -13.95 -21.66
N GLN A 37 31.72 -13.15 -22.12
CA GLN A 37 32.98 -12.86 -21.43
C GLN A 37 32.82 -12.19 -20.05
N THR A 38 31.74 -11.41 -19.84
CA THR A 38 31.55 -10.68 -18.57
C THR A 38 31.07 -11.59 -17.44
N LEU A 39 30.16 -12.52 -17.75
CA LEU A 39 29.69 -13.55 -16.82
C LEU A 39 30.82 -14.53 -16.48
N SER A 40 31.56 -14.99 -17.49
CA SER A 40 32.72 -15.89 -17.27
C SER A 40 33.85 -15.26 -16.45
N GLY A 41 33.96 -13.93 -16.41
CA GLY A 41 34.92 -13.23 -15.54
C GLY A 41 34.48 -13.11 -14.08
N LEU A 42 33.17 -13.13 -13.80
CA LEU A 42 32.60 -12.98 -12.46
C LEU A 42 32.43 -14.33 -11.74
N LEU A 43 32.23 -15.40 -12.51
CA LEU A 43 32.02 -16.74 -11.97
C LEU A 43 33.17 -17.32 -11.13
N PRO A 44 34.46 -17.10 -11.46
CA PRO A 44 35.57 -17.56 -10.62
C PRO A 44 35.56 -16.90 -9.23
N LEU A 45 35.19 -15.62 -9.15
CA LEU A 45 35.04 -14.87 -7.89
C LEU A 45 33.84 -15.38 -7.08
N TRP A 46 32.73 -15.69 -7.75
CA TRP A 46 31.55 -16.31 -7.14
C TRP A 46 31.87 -17.71 -6.59
N ASN A 47 32.53 -18.55 -7.39
CA ASN A 47 32.94 -19.90 -7.01
C ASN A 47 33.92 -19.90 -5.83
N GLN A 48 34.89 -18.97 -5.79
CA GLN A 48 35.76 -18.83 -4.62
C GLN A 48 34.99 -18.47 -3.35
N LEU A 49 33.92 -17.68 -3.47
CA LEU A 49 33.04 -17.34 -2.35
C LEU A 49 32.26 -18.55 -1.84
N VAL A 50 31.63 -19.32 -2.75
CA VAL A 50 30.83 -20.52 -2.43
C VAL A 50 31.70 -21.64 -1.86
N VAL A 51 32.87 -21.89 -2.47
CA VAL A 51 33.84 -22.91 -2.00
C VAL A 51 34.41 -22.57 -0.63
N SER A 52 34.58 -21.29 -0.29
CA SER A 52 35.03 -20.85 1.04
C SER A 52 34.07 -21.20 2.18
N ARG A 53 32.83 -21.61 1.88
CA ARG A 53 31.81 -22.01 2.85
C ARG A 53 31.49 -23.51 2.87
N SER A 54 32.38 -24.34 2.33
CA SER A 54 32.31 -25.82 2.41
C SER A 54 31.21 -26.49 1.56
N VAL A 55 30.82 -25.90 0.44
CA VAL A 55 30.06 -26.61 -0.60
C VAL A 55 31.05 -27.09 -1.66
N ALA A 56 31.38 -28.39 -1.64
CA ALA A 56 32.33 -28.98 -2.56
C ALA A 56 31.69 -29.17 -3.94
N MET A 57 31.91 -28.22 -4.86
CA MET A 57 31.59 -28.40 -6.28
C MET A 57 32.79 -28.04 -7.16
N LYS A 58 32.93 -28.74 -8.30
CA LYS A 58 34.00 -28.50 -9.28
C LYS A 58 33.73 -27.15 -10.00
N PRO A 59 34.59 -26.13 -9.85
CA PRO A 59 34.31 -24.75 -10.28
C PRO A 59 33.98 -24.60 -11.77
N GLU A 60 34.66 -25.37 -12.63
CA GLU A 60 34.54 -25.30 -14.09
C GLU A 60 33.21 -25.87 -14.60
N LEU A 61 32.75 -26.98 -14.02
CA LEU A 61 31.48 -27.64 -14.38
C LEU A 61 30.26 -26.85 -13.92
N VAL A 62 30.33 -26.23 -12.74
CA VAL A 62 29.26 -25.33 -12.24
C VAL A 62 29.15 -24.14 -13.17
N ALA A 63 30.27 -23.61 -13.62
CA ALA A 63 30.30 -22.39 -14.43
C ALA A 63 29.70 -22.55 -15.81
N GLU A 64 30.08 -23.61 -16.52
CA GLU A 64 29.53 -23.93 -17.83
C GLU A 64 28.07 -24.37 -17.73
N SER A 65 27.69 -25.11 -16.67
CA SER A 65 26.31 -25.53 -16.45
C SER A 65 25.40 -24.35 -16.11
N LEU A 66 25.85 -23.40 -15.27
CA LEU A 66 25.10 -22.18 -14.95
C LEU A 66 25.02 -21.24 -16.15
N ALA A 67 26.11 -21.04 -16.88
CA ALA A 67 26.09 -20.23 -18.10
C ALA A 67 25.16 -20.84 -19.17
N ALA A 68 25.20 -22.16 -19.36
CA ALA A 68 24.27 -22.86 -20.26
C ALA A 68 22.81 -22.80 -19.77
N LEU A 69 22.57 -22.88 -18.45
CA LEU A 69 21.25 -22.73 -17.85
C LEU A 69 20.73 -21.29 -17.99
N LEU A 70 21.58 -20.28 -17.85
CA LEU A 70 21.19 -18.86 -17.93
C LEU A 70 21.03 -18.38 -19.39
N ASN A 71 21.85 -18.86 -20.32
CA ASN A 71 21.84 -18.44 -21.72
C ASN A 71 20.68 -19.04 -22.54
N GLY A 72 20.03 -20.09 -22.04
CA GLY A 72 18.88 -20.75 -22.69
C GLY A 72 17.52 -20.47 -22.05
N GLN A 73 17.46 -19.64 -21.00
CA GLN A 73 16.24 -19.41 -20.21
C GLN A 73 15.76 -17.95 -20.33
N PRO A 74 14.46 -17.69 -20.10
CA PRO A 74 13.95 -16.34 -19.98
C PRO A 74 14.68 -15.52 -18.92
N LEU A 75 14.78 -14.20 -19.11
CA LEU A 75 15.50 -13.29 -18.20
C LEU A 75 15.02 -13.39 -16.74
N SER A 76 13.72 -13.57 -16.51
CA SER A 76 13.15 -13.77 -15.18
C SER A 76 13.71 -15.02 -14.48
N THR A 77 13.76 -16.14 -15.18
CA THR A 77 14.35 -17.40 -14.67
C THR A 77 15.83 -17.23 -14.32
N SER A 78 16.57 -16.48 -15.14
CA SER A 78 17.97 -16.18 -14.90
C SER A 78 18.19 -15.29 -13.67
N ILE A 79 17.30 -14.33 -13.45
CA ILE A 79 17.29 -13.46 -12.28
C ILE A 79 16.97 -14.24 -10.99
N ASP A 80 15.99 -15.13 -11.03
CA ASP A 80 15.60 -15.97 -9.88
C ASP A 80 16.69 -16.94 -9.46
N LEU A 81 17.38 -17.54 -10.42
CA LEU A 81 18.52 -18.42 -10.15
C LEU A 81 19.66 -17.64 -9.47
N ALA A 82 20.00 -16.46 -10.00
CA ALA A 82 21.04 -15.61 -9.42
C ALA A 82 20.69 -15.17 -7.99
N ARG A 83 19.42 -14.81 -7.75
CA ARG A 83 18.93 -14.50 -6.40
C ARG A 83 19.03 -15.72 -5.47
N SER A 84 18.61 -16.89 -5.92
CA SER A 84 18.63 -18.12 -5.12
C SER A 84 20.05 -18.47 -4.66
N LEU A 85 21.02 -18.37 -5.57
CA LEU A 85 22.43 -18.59 -5.22
C LEU A 85 22.97 -17.52 -4.25
N LEU A 86 22.48 -16.27 -4.35
CA LEU A 86 22.85 -15.19 -3.44
C LEU A 86 22.29 -15.42 -2.04
N ILE A 87 21.00 -15.77 -1.91
CA ILE A 87 20.35 -15.95 -0.60
C ILE A 87 20.94 -17.14 0.15
N GLU A 88 21.36 -18.20 -0.54
CA GLU A 88 22.06 -19.35 0.07
C GLU A 88 23.37 -18.98 0.77
N GLN A 89 23.93 -17.79 0.51
CA GLN A 89 25.10 -17.28 1.22
C GLN A 89 24.77 -16.67 2.59
N PHE A 90 23.49 -16.44 2.87
CA PHE A 90 23.00 -15.84 4.10
C PHE A 90 22.24 -16.85 4.96
N PRO A 91 22.20 -16.65 6.29
CA PRO A 91 21.32 -17.41 7.17
C PRO A 91 19.86 -17.33 6.68
N PRO A 92 19.05 -18.41 6.81
CA PRO A 92 17.66 -18.43 6.35
C PRO A 92 16.80 -17.26 6.83
N GLU A 93 17.11 -16.71 8.01
CA GLU A 93 16.43 -15.57 8.62
C GLU A 93 16.58 -14.27 7.81
N ALA A 94 17.64 -14.15 7.02
CA ALA A 94 17.91 -12.99 6.18
C ALA A 94 17.29 -13.11 4.77
N TRP A 95 16.83 -14.29 4.36
CA TRP A 95 16.26 -14.52 3.03
C TRP A 95 15.06 -13.62 2.71
N PRO A 96 14.13 -13.34 3.65
CA PRO A 96 13.00 -12.43 3.39
C PRO A 96 13.42 -10.97 3.18
N LEU A 97 14.61 -10.57 3.64
CA LEU A 97 15.13 -9.20 3.51
C LEU A 97 15.74 -8.94 2.12
N ILE A 98 16.00 -10.00 1.35
CA ILE A 98 16.59 -9.90 0.02
C ILE A 98 15.43 -9.84 -0.98
N PRO A 99 15.16 -8.69 -1.62
CA PRO A 99 14.00 -8.51 -2.48
C PRO A 99 14.06 -9.48 -3.66
N SER A 100 12.91 -9.80 -4.25
CA SER A 100 12.95 -10.38 -5.59
C SER A 100 13.57 -9.35 -6.54
N MET A 101 14.25 -9.83 -7.57
CA MET A 101 14.77 -8.97 -8.64
C MET A 101 13.85 -9.04 -9.87
N ASN A 102 12.71 -9.72 -9.76
CA ASN A 102 11.69 -9.81 -10.80
C ASN A 102 10.82 -8.57 -10.72
N LYS A 103 10.64 -7.90 -11.85
CA LYS A 103 9.65 -6.83 -11.97
C LYS A 103 8.25 -7.43 -11.96
N ARG A 104 7.29 -6.73 -11.35
CA ARG A 104 5.88 -7.08 -11.49
C ARG A 104 5.38 -6.72 -12.89
N ASP A 105 4.45 -7.51 -13.39
CA ASP A 105 3.75 -7.22 -14.65
C ASP A 105 2.83 -6.00 -14.51
N ALA A 106 2.31 -5.76 -13.31
CA ALA A 106 1.48 -4.62 -12.95
C ALA A 106 1.82 -4.11 -11.54
N PRO A 107 1.67 -2.79 -11.27
CA PRO A 107 1.81 -2.24 -9.92
C PRO A 107 0.77 -2.86 -8.98
N VAL A 108 1.01 -2.76 -7.67
CA VAL A 108 -0.01 -3.10 -6.68
C VAL A 108 -1.28 -2.31 -6.97
N MET A 109 -2.42 -3.00 -6.97
CA MET A 109 -3.70 -2.37 -7.26
C MET A 109 -3.99 -1.27 -6.24
N SER A 110 -4.26 -0.05 -6.70
CA SER A 110 -4.64 1.04 -5.78
C SER A 110 -5.97 0.72 -5.08
N THR A 111 -6.20 1.31 -3.91
CA THR A 111 -7.48 1.19 -3.19
C THR A 111 -8.67 1.55 -4.10
N TRP A 112 -8.57 2.66 -4.84
CA TRP A 112 -9.61 3.10 -5.77
C TRP A 112 -9.86 2.12 -6.91
N THR A 113 -8.80 1.55 -7.49
CA THR A 113 -8.92 0.52 -8.53
C THR A 113 -9.59 -0.73 -7.97
N PHE A 114 -9.20 -1.16 -6.77
CA PHE A 114 -9.79 -2.31 -6.10
C PHE A 114 -11.29 -2.12 -5.84
N GLN A 115 -11.67 -0.97 -5.28
CA GLN A 115 -13.08 -0.62 -5.04
C GLN A 115 -13.89 -0.57 -6.33
N ASN A 116 -13.31 -0.13 -7.45
CA ASN A 116 -14.03 0.04 -8.72
C ASN A 116 -14.03 -1.19 -9.64
N GLU A 117 -13.07 -2.10 -9.50
CA GLU A 117 -12.83 -3.19 -10.47
C GLU A 117 -12.90 -4.59 -9.84
N VAL A 118 -12.78 -4.70 -8.52
CA VAL A 118 -12.74 -5.99 -7.82
C VAL A 118 -13.88 -6.13 -6.82
N MET A 119 -14.19 -5.09 -6.05
CA MET A 119 -15.31 -5.15 -5.10
C MET A 119 -16.64 -5.31 -5.84
N GLU A 120 -17.47 -6.20 -5.32
CA GLU A 120 -18.84 -6.39 -5.79
C GLU A 120 -19.78 -5.46 -5.03
N TRP A 121 -20.58 -4.73 -5.79
CA TRP A 121 -21.54 -3.77 -5.25
C TRP A 121 -22.95 -4.23 -5.58
N ASP A 122 -23.75 -4.48 -4.54
CA ASP A 122 -25.18 -4.69 -4.68
C ASP A 122 -25.87 -3.34 -4.93
N ILE A 123 -25.71 -2.78 -6.14
CA ILE A 123 -26.30 -1.50 -6.55
C ILE A 123 -26.97 -1.67 -7.92
N ALA A 124 -28.30 -1.70 -7.95
CA ALA A 124 -29.10 -1.86 -9.16
C ALA A 124 -28.94 -0.64 -10.07
N ALA A 125 -28.95 -0.82 -11.40
CA ALA A 125 -28.60 0.24 -12.36
C ALA A 125 -29.45 1.53 -12.28
N ASN A 126 -30.66 1.46 -11.72
CA ASN A 126 -31.57 2.59 -11.57
C ASN A 126 -31.41 3.36 -10.24
N GLU A 127 -30.60 2.85 -9.30
CA GLU A 127 -30.36 3.52 -8.03
C GLU A 127 -29.50 4.77 -8.21
N LEU A 128 -29.86 5.84 -7.49
CA LEU A 128 -29.14 7.11 -7.46
C LEU A 128 -28.02 7.06 -6.42
N VAL A 129 -26.79 7.19 -6.89
CA VAL A 129 -25.59 7.01 -6.06
C VAL A 129 -24.81 8.31 -5.90
N LEU A 130 -24.48 8.64 -4.66
CA LEU A 130 -23.60 9.76 -4.29
C LEU A 130 -22.21 9.24 -3.91
N ASP A 131 -21.18 9.83 -4.48
CA ASP A 131 -19.78 9.65 -4.04
C ASP A 131 -19.31 10.91 -3.31
N ILE A 132 -19.15 10.80 -1.98
CA ILE A 132 -18.62 11.86 -1.13
C ILE A 132 -17.11 11.69 -0.98
N GLY A 133 -16.37 12.77 -1.22
CA GLY A 133 -14.91 12.75 -1.27
C GLY A 133 -14.39 12.19 -2.59
N SER A 134 -15.10 12.44 -3.69
CA SER A 134 -14.85 11.78 -4.98
C SER A 134 -13.44 12.01 -5.55
N GLY A 135 -12.80 13.12 -5.17
CA GLY A 135 -11.39 13.39 -5.46
C GLY A 135 -10.97 13.16 -6.92
N GLY A 136 -9.76 12.60 -7.08
CA GLY A 136 -9.19 12.31 -8.40
C GLY A 136 -9.54 10.93 -8.96
N TRP A 137 -10.25 10.09 -8.20
CA TRP A 137 -10.57 8.72 -8.57
C TRP A 137 -12.01 8.38 -8.16
N PRO A 138 -13.00 9.06 -8.76
CA PRO A 138 -14.40 8.92 -8.35
C PRO A 138 -14.91 7.49 -8.51
N PHE A 139 -15.80 7.09 -7.61
CA PHE A 139 -16.48 5.81 -7.66
C PHE A 139 -17.27 5.68 -8.97
N LYS A 140 -16.99 4.64 -9.76
CA LYS A 140 -17.51 4.45 -11.13
C LYS A 140 -19.03 4.32 -11.16
N ARG A 141 -19.63 3.73 -10.12
CA ARG A 141 -21.09 3.56 -10.02
C ARG A 141 -21.80 4.85 -9.59
N ALA A 142 -21.07 5.88 -9.14
CA ALA A 142 -21.66 7.15 -8.70
C ALA A 142 -22.37 7.88 -9.84
N ASN A 143 -23.57 8.39 -9.55
CA ASN A 143 -24.32 9.28 -10.43
C ASN A 143 -23.93 10.74 -10.16
N HIS A 144 -23.75 11.09 -8.89
CA HIS A 144 -23.35 12.42 -8.43
C HIS A 144 -22.03 12.35 -7.67
N LEU A 145 -21.18 13.35 -7.90
CA LEU A 145 -19.88 13.51 -7.27
C LEU A 145 -19.94 14.68 -6.28
N ALA A 146 -19.28 14.53 -5.14
CA ALA A 146 -19.26 15.55 -4.11
C ALA A 146 -17.91 15.60 -3.42
N ASP A 147 -17.37 16.79 -3.21
CA ASP A 147 -16.11 17.00 -2.46
C ASP A 147 -16.08 18.40 -1.85
N LYS A 148 -15.40 18.55 -0.72
CA LYS A 148 -15.28 19.84 -0.02
C LYS A 148 -14.31 20.79 -0.70
N PHE A 149 -13.26 20.25 -1.30
CA PHE A 149 -12.18 21.03 -1.85
C PHE A 149 -12.11 20.77 -3.35
N PRO A 150 -12.45 21.74 -4.21
CA PRO A 150 -12.32 21.56 -5.65
C PRO A 150 -10.86 21.57 -6.12
N ASP A 151 -9.94 22.14 -5.32
CA ASP A 151 -8.53 22.34 -5.62
C ASP A 151 -7.61 21.30 -4.95
N GLN A 152 -6.31 21.29 -5.25
CA GLN A 152 -5.34 20.40 -4.58
C GLN A 152 -5.32 20.64 -3.06
N THR A 153 -5.21 19.56 -2.28
CA THR A 153 -5.12 19.61 -0.82
C THR A 153 -3.86 18.91 -0.33
N THR A 154 -3.54 19.04 0.97
CA THR A 154 -2.46 18.26 1.60
C THR A 154 -2.70 16.76 1.63
N HIS A 155 -3.94 16.32 1.34
CA HIS A 155 -4.37 14.92 1.41
C HIS A 155 -4.68 14.32 0.03
N ARG A 156 -4.69 15.14 -1.03
CA ARG A 156 -4.97 14.72 -2.40
C ARG A 156 -3.91 15.27 -3.35
N VAL A 157 -3.15 14.36 -3.96
CA VAL A 157 -2.08 14.70 -4.91
C VAL A 157 -2.63 14.82 -6.33
N GLU A 158 -3.67 14.05 -6.64
CA GLU A 158 -4.32 14.02 -7.93
C GLU A 158 -5.20 15.23 -8.19
N ASN A 159 -5.38 15.55 -9.46
CA ASN A 159 -6.35 16.55 -9.87
C ASN A 159 -7.77 16.01 -9.65
N MET A 160 -8.67 16.88 -9.19
CA MET A 160 -10.09 16.58 -9.10
C MET A 160 -10.63 16.11 -10.46
N VAL A 161 -11.35 14.99 -10.48
CA VAL A 161 -12.05 14.55 -11.70
C VAL A 161 -13.41 15.22 -11.75
N ARG A 162 -13.63 15.97 -12.83
CA ARG A 162 -14.92 16.56 -13.19
C ARG A 162 -15.27 16.07 -14.59
N ASP A 163 -16.08 15.02 -14.65
CA ASP A 163 -16.59 14.48 -15.91
C ASP A 163 -18.03 14.95 -16.16
N GLU A 164 -18.80 14.20 -16.95
CA GLU A 164 -20.19 14.52 -17.30
C GLU A 164 -21.15 14.41 -16.10
N ARG A 165 -20.73 13.80 -14.99
CA ARG A 165 -21.56 13.64 -13.79
C ARG A 165 -21.68 14.96 -13.03
N PRO A 166 -22.86 15.28 -12.47
CA PRO A 166 -23.02 16.43 -11.59
C PRO A 166 -22.02 16.41 -10.44
N PHE A 167 -21.31 17.53 -10.24
CA PHE A 167 -20.36 17.74 -9.15
C PHE A 167 -20.89 18.80 -8.17
N PHE A 168 -20.85 18.49 -6.88
CA PHE A 168 -21.30 19.37 -5.80
C PHE A 168 -20.15 19.68 -4.85
N GLU A 169 -19.89 20.96 -4.62
CA GLU A 169 -18.97 21.39 -3.57
C GLU A 169 -19.71 21.39 -2.22
N VAL A 170 -19.34 20.48 -1.31
CA VAL A 170 -20.10 20.25 -0.07
C VAL A 170 -19.19 20.00 1.14
N ASP A 171 -19.65 20.42 2.32
CA ASP A 171 -19.06 19.96 3.58
C ASP A 171 -19.80 18.72 4.06
N LEU A 172 -19.12 17.60 4.24
CA LEU A 172 -19.79 16.35 4.66
C LEU A 172 -20.43 16.48 6.06
N GLU A 173 -19.96 17.39 6.91
CA GLU A 173 -20.60 17.66 8.20
C GLU A 173 -21.96 18.38 8.06
N TYR A 174 -22.23 19.00 6.89
CA TYR A 174 -23.44 19.80 6.62
C TYR A 174 -23.82 19.71 5.12
N LEU A 175 -24.47 18.62 4.71
CA LEU A 175 -24.83 18.40 3.32
C LEU A 175 -26.08 19.20 2.93
N HIS A 176 -26.05 19.85 1.77
CA HIS A 176 -27.18 20.61 1.23
C HIS A 176 -28.06 19.76 0.29
N PHE A 177 -28.30 18.50 0.66
CA PHE A 177 -29.22 17.59 -0.02
C PHE A 177 -30.45 17.34 0.86
N ASP A 178 -31.58 17.04 0.24
CA ASP A 178 -32.80 16.67 0.95
C ASP A 178 -32.64 15.28 1.60
N ASP A 179 -33.45 15.02 2.62
CA ASP A 179 -33.47 13.74 3.31
C ASP A 179 -33.78 12.60 2.33
N GLN A 180 -33.06 11.47 2.47
CA GLN A 180 -33.26 10.24 1.69
C GLN A 180 -33.24 10.45 0.17
N THR A 181 -32.47 11.43 -0.30
CA THR A 181 -32.30 11.71 -1.74
C THR A 181 -31.64 10.54 -2.48
N TYR A 182 -30.66 9.88 -1.84
CA TYR A 182 -29.79 8.89 -2.49
C TYR A 182 -30.12 7.48 -2.03
N ASP A 183 -30.18 6.55 -2.99
CA ASP A 183 -30.35 5.12 -2.69
C ASP A 183 -29.06 4.54 -2.09
N PHE A 184 -27.89 5.02 -2.52
CA PHE A 184 -26.60 4.60 -2.00
C PHE A 184 -25.63 5.77 -1.85
N VAL A 185 -24.90 5.81 -0.73
CA VAL A 185 -23.83 6.79 -0.49
C VAL A 185 -22.50 6.07 -0.28
N PHE A 186 -21.52 6.39 -1.13
CA PHE A 186 -20.14 5.93 -1.03
C PHE A 186 -19.28 7.01 -0.38
N CYS A 187 -18.52 6.66 0.66
CA CYS A 187 -17.65 7.57 1.40
C CYS A 187 -16.36 6.85 1.80
N SER A 188 -15.31 7.00 1.00
CA SER A 188 -14.03 6.30 1.22
C SER A 188 -12.93 7.30 1.49
N HIS A 189 -12.17 7.08 2.57
CA HIS A 189 -11.02 7.90 2.94
C HIS A 189 -11.33 9.40 3.17
N VAL A 190 -12.45 9.67 3.86
CA VAL A 190 -12.89 11.03 4.22
C VAL A 190 -12.95 11.22 5.72
N LEU A 191 -13.62 10.31 6.45
CA LEU A 191 -13.96 10.51 7.87
C LEU A 191 -12.73 10.67 8.76
N GLU A 192 -11.60 10.06 8.40
CA GLU A 192 -10.35 10.14 9.15
C GLU A 192 -9.76 11.55 9.21
N HIS A 193 -10.17 12.44 8.31
CA HIS A 193 -9.71 13.82 8.22
C HIS A 193 -10.66 14.82 8.91
N LEU A 194 -11.86 14.40 9.30
CA LEU A 194 -12.91 15.31 9.77
C LEU A 194 -12.74 15.72 11.23
N ASP A 195 -13.32 16.87 11.57
CA ASP A 195 -13.34 17.33 12.95
C ASP A 195 -14.46 16.69 13.76
N ASN A 196 -15.63 16.50 13.14
CA ASN A 196 -16.82 15.91 13.75
C ASN A 196 -17.34 14.72 12.91
N PRO A 197 -16.62 13.58 12.87
CA PRO A 197 -17.03 12.44 12.05
C PRO A 197 -18.40 11.86 12.46
N GLY A 198 -18.81 12.02 13.72
CA GLY A 198 -20.15 11.64 14.17
C GLY A 198 -21.26 12.47 13.52
N GLN A 199 -21.05 13.78 13.32
CA GLN A 199 -21.97 14.64 12.57
C GLN A 199 -22.01 14.27 11.08
N ALA A 200 -20.84 14.04 10.48
CA ALA A 200 -20.74 13.55 9.11
C ALA A 200 -21.51 12.24 8.88
N MET A 201 -21.37 11.26 9.76
CA MET A 201 -22.13 10.00 9.66
C MET A 201 -23.64 10.22 9.81
N ARG A 202 -24.09 11.19 10.63
CA ARG A 202 -25.52 11.56 10.69
C ARG A 202 -26.00 12.17 9.37
N GLU A 203 -25.21 13.01 8.73
CA GLU A 203 -25.54 13.54 7.40
C GLU A 203 -25.58 12.44 6.33
N LEU A 204 -24.64 11.47 6.35
CA LEU A 204 -24.68 10.31 5.46
C LEU A 204 -25.99 9.51 5.61
N MET A 205 -26.40 9.22 6.86
CA MET A 205 -27.69 8.57 7.14
C MET A 205 -28.89 9.42 6.73
N ARG A 206 -28.80 10.75 6.86
CA ARG A 206 -29.90 11.66 6.54
C ARG A 206 -30.16 11.67 5.04
N VAL A 207 -29.12 11.78 4.22
CA VAL A 207 -29.27 11.91 2.75
C VAL A 207 -29.37 10.58 2.02
N GLY A 208 -28.95 9.48 2.64
CA GLY A 208 -28.83 8.16 2.01
C GLY A 208 -29.67 7.06 2.67
N LEU A 209 -30.20 6.12 1.88
CA LEU A 209 -30.91 4.95 2.41
C LEU A 209 -29.95 3.88 2.96
N ARG A 210 -28.80 3.70 2.29
CA ARG A 210 -27.73 2.76 2.63
C ARG A 210 -26.41 3.25 2.05
N GLY A 211 -25.31 2.61 2.41
CA GLY A 211 -24.03 3.04 1.87
C GLY A 211 -22.82 2.25 2.34
N TYR A 212 -21.67 2.81 2.02
CA TYR A 212 -20.35 2.27 2.32
C TYR A 212 -19.45 3.36 2.88
N ILE A 213 -18.73 3.01 3.95
CA ILE A 213 -17.71 3.83 4.56
C ILE A 213 -16.40 3.04 4.56
N GLU A 214 -15.30 3.67 4.15
CA GLU A 214 -13.96 3.13 4.34
C GLU A 214 -13.04 4.13 5.02
N VAL A 215 -12.30 3.66 6.03
CA VAL A 215 -11.29 4.45 6.75
C VAL A 215 -10.04 3.60 7.00
N PRO A 216 -8.85 4.21 7.12
CA PRO A 216 -7.64 3.48 7.44
C PRO A 216 -7.72 2.86 8.84
N THR A 217 -7.24 1.63 8.96
CA THR A 217 -6.97 1.03 10.27
C THR A 217 -5.70 1.62 10.88
N ARG A 218 -5.49 1.39 12.18
CA ARG A 218 -4.21 1.69 12.84
C ARG A 218 -3.03 0.97 12.15
N LEU A 219 -3.25 -0.23 11.60
CA LEU A 219 -2.22 -0.98 10.89
C LEU A 219 -1.75 -0.24 9.63
N SER A 220 -2.68 0.29 8.83
CA SER A 220 -2.37 1.03 7.60
C SER A 220 -1.46 2.22 7.88
N ASP A 221 -1.87 3.10 8.79
CA ASP A 221 -1.12 4.31 9.11
C ASP A 221 0.27 4.05 9.69
N VAL A 222 0.40 3.00 10.51
CA VAL A 222 1.69 2.58 11.08
C VAL A 222 2.60 1.99 10.00
N MET A 223 2.08 1.06 9.19
CA MET A 223 2.87 0.36 8.18
C MET A 223 3.29 1.32 7.06
N PHE A 224 2.37 2.16 6.58
CA PHE A 224 2.65 3.13 5.52
C PHE A 224 3.24 4.44 6.04
N ASN A 225 3.53 4.51 7.34
CA ASN A 225 4.21 5.61 7.99
C ASN A 225 3.50 6.97 7.80
N PHE A 226 2.17 6.96 7.71
CA PHE A 226 1.35 8.17 7.72
C PHE A 226 1.38 8.85 9.09
N THR A 227 1.77 8.13 10.16
CA THR A 227 2.02 8.69 11.50
C THR A 227 3.08 9.79 11.53
N ARG A 228 3.97 9.87 10.53
CA ARG A 228 4.97 10.95 10.41
C ARG A 228 4.38 12.26 9.92
N LEU A 229 3.23 12.23 9.26
CA LEU A 229 2.64 13.40 8.61
C LEU A 229 1.86 14.20 9.65
N PRO A 230 2.21 15.48 9.87
CA PRO A 230 1.48 16.32 10.82
C PRO A 230 0.05 16.54 10.31
N ASN A 231 -0.93 16.39 11.21
CA ASN A 231 -2.35 16.62 10.93
C ASN A 231 -2.90 15.86 9.71
N HIS A 232 -2.39 14.66 9.42
CA HIS A 232 -2.86 13.87 8.27
C HIS A 232 -4.19 13.13 8.55
N HIS A 233 -4.12 11.99 9.22
CA HIS A 233 -5.30 11.30 9.77
C HIS A 233 -5.46 11.70 11.23
N ARG A 234 -6.64 12.22 11.59
CA ARG A 234 -7.03 12.46 12.98
C ARG A 234 -7.53 11.16 13.62
N TRP A 235 -8.27 10.36 12.86
CA TRP A 235 -8.89 9.12 13.33
C TRP A 235 -8.32 7.89 12.63
N HIS A 236 -8.33 6.75 13.31
CA HIS A 236 -8.22 5.44 12.68
C HIS A 236 -9.44 4.58 13.03
N GLY A 237 -9.85 3.70 12.11
CA GLY A 237 -11.06 2.92 12.25
C GLY A 237 -10.86 1.46 12.63
N MET A 238 -11.94 0.87 13.13
CA MET A 238 -12.19 -0.58 13.18
C MET A 238 -13.70 -0.84 13.26
N VAL A 239 -14.14 -2.04 12.88
CA VAL A 239 -15.52 -2.49 13.10
C VAL A 239 -15.57 -3.51 14.24
N LEU A 240 -16.44 -3.25 15.22
CA LEU A 240 -16.76 -4.19 16.29
C LEU A 240 -18.22 -4.64 16.12
N ASP A 241 -18.41 -5.90 15.74
CA ASP A 241 -19.72 -6.45 15.30
C ASP A 241 -20.35 -5.58 14.20
N LYS A 242 -21.29 -4.69 14.57
CA LYS A 242 -21.98 -3.79 13.64
C LYS A 242 -21.69 -2.32 13.90
N THR A 243 -20.67 -2.00 14.69
CA THR A 243 -20.34 -0.63 15.09
C THR A 243 -19.01 -0.19 14.48
N LEU A 244 -19.04 0.89 13.72
CA LEU A 244 -17.84 1.59 13.27
C LEU A 244 -17.25 2.39 14.44
N VAL A 245 -16.05 2.04 14.87
CA VAL A 245 -15.34 2.74 15.94
C VAL A 245 -14.22 3.56 15.34
N LEU A 246 -14.25 4.86 15.58
CA LEU A 246 -13.17 5.79 15.24
C LEU A 246 -12.44 6.21 16.50
N VAL A 247 -11.12 6.04 16.51
CA VAL A 247 -10.27 6.39 17.65
C VAL A 247 -9.29 7.47 17.24
N GLU A 248 -9.19 8.52 18.06
CA GLU A 248 -8.26 9.62 17.83
C GLU A 248 -6.81 9.18 18.10
N TRP A 249 -5.91 9.54 17.20
CA TRP A 249 -4.48 9.29 17.37
C TRP A 249 -3.89 10.03 18.59
N ASN A 250 -3.04 9.34 19.36
CA ASN A 250 -2.25 10.00 20.39
C ASN A 250 -1.00 10.68 19.81
N GLU A 251 -0.60 11.80 20.43
CA GLU A 251 0.61 12.53 20.02
C GLU A 251 1.89 11.69 20.11
N TRP A 252 2.01 10.80 21.11
CA TRP A 252 3.20 9.96 21.27
C TRP A 252 3.35 8.90 20.18
N GLU A 253 2.27 8.58 19.48
CA GLU A 253 2.25 7.64 18.35
C GLU A 253 2.63 8.33 17.03
N ARG A 254 2.50 9.67 16.96
CA ARG A 254 2.83 10.48 15.77
C ARG A 254 4.33 10.68 15.64
N ARG A 255 4.99 9.72 15.02
CA ARG A 255 6.43 9.73 14.77
C ARG A 255 6.76 9.03 13.46
N ASP A 256 7.94 9.34 12.94
CA ASP A 256 8.50 8.66 11.79
C ASP A 256 8.98 7.26 12.18
N LEU A 257 8.41 6.25 11.55
CA LEU A 257 8.71 4.83 11.74
C LEU A 257 9.56 4.25 10.60
N GLY A 258 9.87 5.06 9.58
CA GLY A 258 10.50 4.63 8.33
C GLY A 258 9.48 4.18 7.27
N ASN A 259 9.84 4.38 5.99
CA ASN A 259 8.95 4.10 4.86
C ASN A 259 9.13 2.70 4.25
N GLN A 260 9.81 1.76 4.92
CA GLN A 260 10.24 0.50 4.29
C GLN A 260 9.07 -0.29 3.69
N PHE A 261 7.93 -0.35 4.38
CA PHE A 261 6.73 -1.03 3.88
C PHE A 261 6.04 -0.23 2.77
N PHE A 262 5.96 1.09 2.89
CA PHE A 262 5.41 1.94 1.82
C PHE A 262 6.26 1.83 0.54
N ASP A 263 7.59 1.91 0.66
CA ASP A 263 8.54 1.75 -0.43
C ASP A 263 8.47 0.32 -1.02
N ALA A 264 8.31 -0.71 -0.17
CA ALA A 264 8.10 -2.08 -0.64
C ALA A 264 6.79 -2.19 -1.42
N LEU A 265 5.73 -1.53 -0.96
CA LEU A 265 4.44 -1.52 -1.65
C LEU A 265 4.54 -0.87 -3.04
N GLN A 266 5.23 0.27 -3.12
CA GLN A 266 5.43 1.05 -4.34
C GLN A 266 6.56 0.52 -5.25
N SER A 267 7.23 -0.56 -4.86
CA SER A 267 8.35 -1.10 -5.63
C SER A 267 7.90 -1.65 -6.98
N GLU A 268 8.69 -1.37 -8.03
CA GLU A 268 8.52 -2.03 -9.34
C GLU A 268 8.90 -3.53 -9.29
N PHE A 269 9.62 -3.95 -8.24
CA PHE A 269 10.04 -5.34 -8.04
C PHE A 269 9.08 -6.07 -7.12
N SER A 270 8.74 -7.31 -7.49
CA SER A 270 7.84 -8.14 -6.70
C SER A 270 8.42 -8.42 -5.32
N ASN A 271 7.58 -8.38 -4.29
CA ASN A 271 7.99 -8.75 -2.95
C ASN A 271 6.80 -9.26 -2.14
N ALA A 272 7.10 -10.06 -1.12
CA ALA A 272 6.08 -10.73 -0.31
C ALA A 272 5.16 -9.75 0.42
N PHE A 273 5.59 -8.51 0.68
CA PHE A 273 4.72 -7.53 1.34
C PHE A 273 3.62 -7.02 0.42
N GLN A 274 3.88 -6.88 -0.88
CA GLN A 274 2.86 -6.53 -1.86
C GLN A 274 1.75 -7.60 -1.90
N ASP A 275 2.14 -8.87 -2.00
CA ASP A 275 1.19 -9.98 -2.00
C ASP A 275 0.46 -10.08 -0.66
N PHE A 276 1.16 -9.88 0.46
CA PHE A 276 0.53 -9.84 1.79
C PHE A 276 -0.53 -8.73 1.86
N PHE A 277 -0.23 -7.52 1.39
CA PHE A 277 -1.19 -6.42 1.37
C PHE A 277 -2.38 -6.70 0.44
N GLU A 278 -2.14 -7.24 -0.75
CA GLU A 278 -3.20 -7.60 -1.73
C GLU A 278 -4.17 -8.65 -1.20
N HIS A 279 -3.67 -9.69 -0.54
CA HIS A 279 -4.52 -10.74 0.02
C HIS A 279 -5.20 -10.39 1.34
N ASN A 280 -4.84 -9.27 1.98
CA ASN A 280 -5.32 -8.92 3.33
C ASN A 280 -5.75 -7.45 3.43
N ARG A 281 -6.34 -6.87 2.37
CA ARG A 281 -6.77 -5.45 2.32
C ARG A 281 -7.67 -5.05 3.47
N ASP A 282 -8.55 -5.96 3.88
CA ASP A 282 -9.48 -5.82 4.99
C ASP A 282 -8.79 -5.60 6.35
N LEU A 283 -7.53 -6.01 6.50
CA LEU A 283 -6.73 -5.69 7.69
C LEU A 283 -6.14 -4.28 7.67
N PHE A 284 -6.01 -3.67 6.49
CA PHE A 284 -5.46 -2.33 6.31
C PHE A 284 -6.56 -1.27 6.29
N PHE A 285 -7.71 -1.59 5.71
CA PHE A 285 -8.84 -0.67 5.57
C PHE A 285 -10.07 -1.22 6.27
N THR A 286 -10.70 -0.37 7.07
CA THR A 286 -11.96 -0.69 7.73
C THR A 286 -13.09 -0.42 6.77
N SER A 287 -13.62 -1.48 6.17
CA SER A 287 -14.81 -1.46 5.31
C SER A 287 -16.09 -1.59 6.14
N TYR A 288 -17.02 -0.66 5.99
CA TYR A 288 -18.26 -0.62 6.76
C TYR A 288 -19.48 -0.34 5.88
N HIS A 289 -20.31 -1.38 5.66
CA HIS A 289 -21.59 -1.25 4.98
C HIS A 289 -22.71 -0.95 5.99
N TRP A 290 -23.65 -0.10 5.60
CA TRP A 290 -24.79 0.26 6.44
C TRP A 290 -26.08 0.37 5.63
N GLU A 291 -27.21 0.16 6.31
CA GLU A 291 -28.56 0.33 5.77
C GLU A 291 -29.45 0.90 6.87
N GLY A 292 -30.05 2.07 6.59
CA GLY A 292 -30.88 2.84 7.52
C GLY A 292 -30.13 3.47 8.69
N VAL A 293 -29.24 2.73 9.35
CA VAL A 293 -28.51 3.17 10.55
C VAL A 293 -27.02 2.85 10.44
N ILE A 294 -26.20 3.86 10.74
CA ILE A 294 -24.79 3.74 11.03
C ILE A 294 -24.65 3.64 12.56
N ASN A 295 -24.26 2.48 13.07
CA ASN A 295 -23.86 2.40 14.47
C ASN A 295 -22.41 2.85 14.56
N PHE A 296 -22.14 3.86 15.39
CA PHE A 296 -20.79 4.36 15.53
C PHE A 296 -20.44 4.75 16.96
N LEU A 297 -19.13 4.76 17.22
CA LEU A 297 -18.53 5.22 18.45
C LEU A 297 -17.29 6.06 18.13
N ILE A 298 -17.20 7.26 18.70
CA ILE A 298 -16.02 8.12 18.59
C ILE A 298 -15.31 8.17 19.94
N ILE A 299 -14.04 7.77 19.95
CA ILE A 299 -13.21 7.74 21.16
C ILE A 299 -12.06 8.72 20.99
N ASP A 300 -11.92 9.65 21.92
CA ASP A 300 -10.79 10.60 21.92
C ASP A 300 -9.49 9.96 22.41
N LYS A 301 -8.38 10.68 22.29
CA LYS A 301 -7.06 10.19 22.71
C LYS A 301 -6.91 10.01 24.23
N GLN A 302 -7.88 10.44 25.05
CA GLN A 302 -7.96 10.13 26.48
C GLN A 302 -8.77 8.85 26.77
N GLY A 303 -9.29 8.18 25.74
CA GLY A 303 -10.12 6.98 25.89
C GLY A 303 -11.56 7.30 26.28
N ARG A 304 -12.01 8.56 26.15
CA ARG A 304 -13.39 8.94 26.45
C ARG A 304 -14.24 8.77 25.20
N ILE A 305 -15.46 8.26 25.38
CA ILE A 305 -16.47 8.29 24.33
C ILE A 305 -16.98 9.73 24.22
N ILE A 306 -16.73 10.37 23.08
CA ILE A 306 -17.11 11.76 22.83
C ILE A 306 -18.34 11.89 21.94
N ASP A 307 -18.68 10.86 21.17
CA ASP A 307 -19.90 10.81 20.37
C ASP A 307 -20.30 9.35 20.06
N SER A 308 -21.59 9.10 19.85
CA SER A 308 -22.11 7.80 19.43
C SER A 308 -23.45 7.90 18.68
N SER A 309 -23.82 6.83 17.96
CA SER A 309 -25.14 6.72 17.33
C SER A 309 -26.29 6.62 18.35
N GLY A 310 -26.02 6.25 19.60
CA GLY A 310 -26.99 6.22 20.70
C GLY A 310 -27.23 7.56 21.39
N GLY A 311 -26.55 8.64 20.96
CA GLY A 311 -26.54 9.95 21.60
C GLY A 311 -25.29 10.20 22.47
N ASN A 312 -25.20 11.39 23.07
CA ASN A 312 -24.07 11.77 23.91
C ASN A 312 -24.01 10.88 25.17
N VAL A 313 -22.93 10.12 25.32
CA VAL A 313 -22.71 9.21 26.46
C VAL A 313 -22.36 9.96 27.77
N ASN A 314 -22.24 11.29 27.71
CA ASN A 314 -21.95 12.16 28.85
C ASN A 314 -23.10 13.13 29.22
N ALA A 315 -24.36 12.76 28.96
CA ALA A 315 -25.53 13.48 29.51
C ALA A 315 -25.77 13.11 30.97
#